data_AF-A0A951EYP9-F1
#
_entry.id   AF-A0A951EYP9-F1
#
_cell.length_a   1.000
_cell.length_b   1.000
_cell.length_c   1.000
_cell.angle_alpha   90.00
_cell.angle_beta   90.00
_cell.angle_gamma   90.00
#
_symmetry.space_group_name_H-M   'P 1'
#
loop_
_entity.id
_entity.type
_entity.pdbx_description
1 polymer ?
#
loop_
_entity_poly.entity_id
_entity_poly.type
_entity_poly.pdbx_seq_one_letter_code
_entity_poly.pdbx_strand_id
1 'polypeptide(L)'
;MLRIGITVCAAVPLGLADGFSFTLGNPVAAQDYRAKTASFVFRAEGCGEPAKAQITGTAEGLVNGIRHSVPLKISAMSQPGVYAVYQTWPAEGAWVVSLKGACGAENAGALVPTSAKGFLRDAVKFFPRPATNVEIETALKNLAQGANQ
;
A
#
# COMPACT_ATOMS: atom_id res chain seq x y z
N MET A 1 -11.21 50.70 40.27
CA MET A 1 -10.88 50.67 38.83
C MET A 1 -10.35 49.27 38.52
N LEU A 2 -11.15 48.39 37.92
CA LEU A 2 -10.78 46.99 37.67
C LEU A 2 -10.60 46.80 36.16
N ARG A 3 -9.36 46.54 35.73
CA ARG A 3 -9.01 46.28 34.32
C ARG A 3 -9.13 44.78 34.06
N ILE A 4 -10.15 44.38 33.29
CA ILE A 4 -10.29 43.02 32.76
C ILE A 4 -9.49 42.95 31.46
N GLY A 5 -8.36 42.23 31.46
CA GLY A 5 -7.59 41.92 30.27
C GLY A 5 -8.13 40.64 29.63
N ILE A 6 -8.70 40.74 28.43
CA ILE A 6 -9.13 39.59 27.63
C ILE A 6 -7.92 39.16 26.79
N THR A 7 -7.32 38.03 27.15
CA THR A 7 -6.32 37.35 26.31
C THR A 7 -7.05 36.49 25.29
N VAL A 8 -7.01 36.89 24.03
CA VAL A 8 -7.50 36.08 22.90
C VAL A 8 -6.43 35.04 22.58
N CYS A 9 -6.71 33.77 22.85
CA CYS A 9 -5.91 32.64 22.38
C CYS A 9 -6.28 32.39 20.91
N ALA A 10 -5.42 32.77 19.98
CA ALA A 10 -5.58 32.39 18.57
C ALA A 10 -5.28 30.88 18.44
N ALA A 11 -6.33 30.07 18.35
CA ALA A 11 -6.20 28.67 17.95
C ALA A 11 -5.96 28.64 16.44
N VAL A 12 -4.72 28.37 16.04
CA VAL A 12 -4.40 28.10 14.63
C VAL A 12 -4.89 26.68 14.33
N PRO A 13 -5.85 26.47 13.42
CA PRO A 13 -6.20 25.13 13.01
C PRO A 13 -5.00 24.55 12.26
N LEU A 14 -4.36 23.55 12.87
CA LEU A 14 -3.46 22.65 12.16
C LEU A 14 -4.32 21.87 11.17
N GLY A 15 -4.35 22.33 9.92
CA GLY A 15 -4.83 21.49 8.83
C GLY A 15 -3.92 20.28 8.75
N LEU A 16 -4.38 19.13 9.26
CA LEU A 16 -3.80 17.85 8.93
C LEU A 16 -4.04 17.68 7.43
N ALA A 17 -3.03 18.00 6.63
CA ALA A 17 -2.94 17.44 5.29
C ALA A 17 -2.73 15.94 5.50
N ASP A 18 -3.83 15.22 5.67
CA ASP A 18 -3.86 13.76 5.61
C ASP A 18 -3.51 13.40 4.16
N GLY A 19 -2.21 13.39 3.86
CA GLY A 19 -1.70 13.18 2.52
C GLY A 19 -2.10 11.81 1.97
N PHE A 20 -1.93 11.64 0.66
CA PHE A 20 -2.24 10.41 -0.03
C PHE A 20 -1.49 9.20 0.54
N SER A 21 -2.22 8.16 0.96
CA SER A 21 -1.64 6.99 1.62
C SER A 21 -2.40 5.70 1.30
N PHE A 22 -1.87 4.57 1.76
CA PHE A 22 -2.47 3.26 1.59
C PHE A 22 -2.77 2.57 2.93
N THR A 23 -3.91 1.90 2.99
CA THR A 23 -4.26 0.97 4.06
C THR A 23 -4.53 -0.42 3.47
N LEU A 24 -3.98 -1.48 4.07
CA LEU A 24 -4.16 -2.85 3.59
C LEU A 24 -5.19 -3.64 4.39
N GLY A 25 -5.86 -4.58 3.71
CA GLY A 25 -6.85 -5.47 4.30
C GLY A 25 -6.86 -6.86 3.68
N ASN A 26 -7.47 -7.79 4.40
CA ASN A 26 -7.82 -9.09 3.84
C ASN A 26 -8.93 -8.91 2.80
N PRO A 27 -9.10 -9.83 1.83
CA PRO A 27 -10.10 -9.72 0.76
C PRO A 27 -11.51 -9.32 1.19
N VAL A 28 -11.98 -9.83 2.33
CA VAL A 28 -13.30 -9.52 2.89
C VAL A 28 -13.50 -8.04 3.21
N ALA A 29 -12.43 -7.29 3.48
CA ALA A 29 -12.48 -5.86 3.79
C ALA A 29 -12.95 -5.00 2.60
N ALA A 30 -12.90 -5.52 1.37
CA ALA A 30 -13.44 -4.81 0.21
C ALA A 30 -14.97 -4.82 0.16
N GLN A 31 -15.64 -5.71 0.91
CA GLN A 31 -17.09 -5.89 0.87
C GLN A 31 -17.64 -6.11 -0.56
N ASP A 32 -16.80 -6.70 -1.43
CA ASP A 32 -17.09 -6.96 -2.84
C ASP A 32 -16.79 -8.42 -3.15
N TYR A 33 -17.76 -9.15 -3.72
CA TYR A 33 -17.61 -10.58 -4.00
C TYR A 33 -16.50 -10.88 -5.01
N ARG A 34 -16.13 -9.91 -5.86
CA ARG A 34 -15.05 -10.06 -6.84
C ARG A 34 -13.68 -10.19 -6.16
N ALA A 35 -13.54 -9.67 -4.94
CA ALA A 35 -12.28 -9.75 -4.19
C ALA A 35 -12.00 -11.14 -3.59
N LYS A 36 -12.94 -12.10 -3.60
CA LYS A 36 -12.82 -13.39 -2.89
C LYS A 36 -11.51 -14.14 -3.13
N THR A 37 -10.95 -14.05 -4.33
CA THR A 37 -9.70 -14.73 -4.73
C THR A 37 -8.51 -13.79 -4.81
N ALA A 38 -8.66 -12.54 -4.37
CA ALA A 38 -7.55 -11.60 -4.27
C ALA A 38 -6.57 -12.05 -3.19
N SER A 39 -5.28 -11.77 -3.40
CA SER A 39 -4.25 -11.99 -2.39
C SER A 39 -4.43 -11.05 -1.20
N PHE A 40 -4.80 -9.81 -1.51
CA PHE A 40 -5.17 -8.78 -0.53
C PHE A 40 -5.92 -7.65 -1.23
N VAL A 41 -6.45 -6.74 -0.42
CA VAL A 41 -7.06 -5.49 -0.89
C VAL A 41 -6.37 -4.32 -0.22
N PHE A 42 -6.43 -3.15 -0.83
CA PHE A 42 -5.96 -1.93 -0.21
C PHE A 42 -6.90 -0.77 -0.53
N ARG A 43 -6.91 0.21 0.36
CA ARG A 43 -7.62 1.47 0.21
C ARG A 43 -6.60 2.58 -0.02
N ALA A 44 -6.89 3.44 -0.98
CA ALA A 44 -6.21 4.70 -1.17
C ALA A 44 -6.95 5.78 -0.37
N GLU A 45 -6.25 6.40 0.58
CA GLU A 45 -6.80 7.39 1.53
C GLU A 45 -6.18 8.77 1.26
N GLY A 46 -6.77 9.84 1.80
CA GLY A 46 -6.28 11.22 1.61
C GLY A 46 -6.55 11.83 0.22
N CYS A 47 -7.05 11.05 -0.75
CA CYS A 47 -7.41 11.57 -2.06
C CYS A 47 -8.83 12.16 -2.06
N GLY A 48 -8.97 13.47 -2.31
CA GLY A 48 -10.27 14.15 -2.38
C GLY A 48 -11.23 13.57 -3.43
N GLU A 49 -10.68 12.95 -4.48
CA GLU A 49 -11.44 12.19 -5.48
C GLU A 49 -10.82 10.80 -5.67
N PRO A 50 -11.13 9.81 -4.81
CA PRO A 50 -10.45 8.51 -4.82
C PRO A 50 -10.52 7.77 -6.16
N ALA A 51 -11.57 8.01 -6.95
CA ALA A 51 -11.73 7.42 -8.29
C ALA A 51 -10.71 7.94 -9.32
N LYS A 52 -10.07 9.09 -9.07
CA LYS A 52 -9.00 9.65 -9.91
C LYS A 52 -7.61 9.21 -9.49
N ALA A 53 -7.47 8.47 -8.39
CA ALA A 53 -6.18 7.94 -7.96
C ALA A 53 -5.64 6.97 -9.02
N GLN A 54 -4.41 7.23 -9.47
CA GLN A 54 -3.71 6.39 -10.43
C GLN A 54 -2.93 5.34 -9.66
N ILE A 55 -3.32 4.07 -9.77
CA ILE A 55 -2.68 2.98 -9.03
C ILE A 55 -2.03 1.97 -9.97
N THR A 56 -0.78 1.62 -9.69
CA THR A 56 0.00 0.62 -10.43
C THR A 56 0.90 -0.17 -9.46
N GLY A 57 1.57 -1.20 -9.98
CA GLY A 57 2.59 -1.91 -9.21
C GLY A 57 3.17 -3.11 -9.92
N THR A 58 4.18 -3.71 -9.29
CA THR A 58 4.84 -4.94 -9.73
C THR A 58 4.94 -5.93 -8.58
N ALA A 59 4.95 -7.22 -8.87
CA ALA A 59 5.43 -8.26 -7.98
C ALA A 59 6.90 -8.54 -8.30
N GLU A 60 7.76 -8.40 -7.30
CA GLU A 60 9.20 -8.57 -7.40
C GLU A 60 9.59 -9.84 -6.67
N GLY A 61 10.29 -10.75 -7.35
CA GLY A 61 10.46 -12.11 -6.86
C GLY A 61 11.85 -12.70 -7.02
N LEU A 62 12.22 -13.61 -6.12
CA LEU A 62 13.35 -14.51 -6.29
C LEU A 62 12.83 -15.93 -6.41
N VAL A 63 12.99 -16.53 -7.59
CA VAL A 63 12.67 -17.93 -7.86
C VAL A 63 13.97 -18.66 -8.13
N ASN A 64 14.33 -19.62 -7.29
CA ASN A 64 15.63 -20.32 -7.35
C ASN A 64 16.84 -19.36 -7.42
N GLY A 65 16.75 -18.23 -6.70
CA GLY A 65 17.78 -17.19 -6.69
C GLY A 65 17.79 -16.26 -7.91
N ILE A 66 16.92 -16.46 -8.89
CA ILE A 66 16.80 -15.63 -10.09
C ILE A 66 15.76 -14.53 -9.87
N ARG A 67 16.09 -13.29 -10.25
CA ARG A 67 15.20 -12.14 -10.11
C ARG A 67 14.12 -12.13 -11.20
N HIS A 68 12.89 -11.93 -10.77
CA HIS A 68 11.72 -11.73 -11.63
C HIS A 68 10.96 -10.46 -11.25
N SER A 69 10.33 -9.83 -12.24
CA SER A 69 9.40 -8.72 -12.06
C SER A 69 8.16 -8.97 -12.90
N VAL A 70 6.98 -8.94 -12.28
CA VAL A 70 5.70 -9.25 -12.91
C VAL A 70 4.74 -8.07 -12.72
N PRO A 71 4.18 -7.48 -13.79
CA PRO A 71 3.15 -6.45 -13.65
C PRO A 71 1.92 -6.98 -12.90
N LEU A 72 1.39 -6.18 -11.98
CA LEU A 72 0.22 -6.59 -11.20
C LEU A 72 -1.08 -6.43 -11.98
N LYS A 73 -2.01 -7.35 -11.76
CA LYS A 73 -3.42 -7.13 -12.04
C LYS A 73 -4.10 -6.49 -10.83
N ILE A 74 -4.30 -5.19 -10.90
CA ILE A 74 -5.03 -4.40 -9.89
C ILE A 74 -6.42 -4.08 -10.44
N SER A 75 -7.47 -4.32 -9.65
CA SER A 75 -8.84 -4.02 -10.04
C SER A 75 -9.50 -3.10 -9.03
N ALA A 76 -10.15 -2.04 -9.51
CA ALA A 76 -10.99 -1.19 -8.68
C ALA A 76 -12.25 -1.96 -8.25
N MET A 77 -12.60 -1.86 -6.97
CA MET A 77 -13.77 -2.50 -6.37
C MET A 77 -14.99 -1.57 -6.41
N SER A 78 -16.13 -2.06 -5.93
CA SER A 78 -17.38 -1.29 -5.89
C SER A 78 -17.30 -0.02 -5.02
N GLN A 79 -16.49 -0.04 -3.96
CA GLN A 79 -16.20 1.15 -3.16
C GLN A 79 -15.09 2.00 -3.81
N PRO A 80 -15.31 3.31 -4.04
CA PRO A 80 -14.28 4.20 -4.57
C PRO A 80 -13.00 4.18 -3.71
N GLY A 81 -11.85 4.17 -4.37
CA GLY A 81 -10.53 4.11 -3.71
C GLY A 81 -10.17 2.73 -3.12
N VAL A 82 -11.01 1.71 -3.28
CA VAL A 82 -10.68 0.33 -2.87
C VAL A 82 -10.26 -0.48 -4.09
N TYR A 83 -9.16 -1.21 -3.93
CA TYR A 83 -8.56 -1.99 -4.99
C TYR A 83 -8.24 -3.40 -4.50
N ALA A 84 -8.39 -4.38 -5.38
CA ALA A 84 -7.97 -5.75 -5.15
C ALA A 84 -6.70 -6.07 -5.95
N VAL A 85 -5.76 -6.76 -5.31
CA VAL A 85 -4.55 -7.30 -5.96
C VAL A 85 -4.71 -8.81 -6.06
N TYR A 86 -4.68 -9.31 -7.29
CA TYR A 86 -4.71 -10.75 -7.55
C TYR A 86 -3.31 -11.26 -7.80
N GLN A 87 -2.99 -12.43 -7.28
CA GLN A 87 -1.72 -13.08 -7.56
C GLN A 87 -1.62 -13.42 -9.05
N THR A 88 -0.72 -12.73 -9.73
CA THR A 88 -0.31 -13.02 -11.12
C THR A 88 1.10 -13.59 -11.20
N TRP A 89 1.81 -13.67 -10.07
CA TRP A 89 3.14 -14.26 -9.95
C TRP A 89 3.07 -15.71 -9.46
N PRO A 90 4.08 -16.55 -9.76
CA PRO A 90 4.17 -17.92 -9.27
C PRO A 90 4.02 -18.04 -7.75
N ALA A 91 3.51 -19.17 -7.29
CA ALA A 91 3.45 -19.46 -5.86
C ALA A 91 4.84 -19.81 -5.30
N GLU A 92 5.74 -20.33 -6.15
CA GLU A 92 7.11 -20.64 -5.76
C GLU A 92 7.95 -19.37 -5.63
N GLY A 93 8.92 -19.41 -4.70
CA GLY A 93 9.87 -18.32 -4.47
C GLY A 93 9.41 -17.29 -3.44
N ALA A 94 10.29 -16.34 -3.18
CA ALA A 94 10.01 -15.19 -2.31
C ALA A 94 9.49 -14.03 -3.17
N TRP A 95 8.38 -13.40 -2.77
CA TRP A 95 7.75 -12.33 -3.54
C TRP A 95 7.33 -11.14 -2.67
N VAL A 96 7.69 -9.94 -3.12
CA VAL A 96 7.25 -8.66 -2.56
C VAL A 96 6.48 -7.90 -3.60
N VAL A 97 5.26 -7.49 -3.27
CA VAL A 97 4.46 -6.61 -4.12
C VAL A 97 4.82 -5.16 -3.84
N SER A 98 5.21 -4.42 -4.88
CA SER A 98 5.51 -2.99 -4.86
C SER A 98 4.36 -2.20 -5.46
N LEU A 99 3.60 -1.51 -4.62
CA LEU A 99 2.49 -0.64 -5.02
C LEU A 99 2.95 0.80 -5.16
N LYS A 100 2.38 1.49 -6.14
CA LYS A 100 2.60 2.92 -6.40
C LYS A 100 1.26 3.56 -6.68
N GLY A 101 1.01 4.71 -6.07
CA GLY A 101 -0.16 5.51 -6.42
C GLY A 101 0.14 6.99 -6.44
N ALA A 102 -0.65 7.70 -7.22
CA ALA A 102 -0.67 9.16 -7.26
C ALA A 102 -2.10 9.68 -7.23
N CYS A 103 -2.32 10.78 -6.50
CA CYS A 103 -3.54 11.56 -6.52
C CYS A 103 -3.17 13.04 -6.61
N GLY A 104 -3.33 13.64 -7.79
CA GLY A 104 -2.80 14.98 -8.05
C GLY A 104 -1.28 15.03 -7.92
N ALA A 105 -0.78 15.90 -7.04
CA ALA A 105 0.65 16.03 -6.75
C ALA A 105 1.15 15.09 -5.65
N GLU A 106 0.26 14.41 -4.94
CA GLU A 106 0.59 13.54 -3.82
C GLU A 106 0.82 12.11 -4.28
N ASN A 107 1.70 11.40 -3.57
CA ASN A 107 2.14 10.06 -3.93
C ASN A 107 2.07 9.14 -2.70
N ALA A 108 1.89 7.86 -2.97
CA ALA A 108 1.94 6.80 -1.98
C ALA A 108 2.67 5.57 -2.55
N GLY A 109 3.32 4.82 -1.67
CA GLY A 109 3.93 3.54 -2.02
C GLY A 109 3.75 2.54 -0.90
N ALA A 110 3.77 1.26 -1.25
CA ALA A 110 3.85 0.19 -0.27
C ALA A 110 4.69 -0.98 -0.78
N LEU A 111 5.42 -1.62 0.13
CA LEU A 111 6.01 -2.94 -0.08
C LEU A 111 5.24 -3.95 0.74
N VAL A 112 4.71 -4.96 0.08
CA VAL A 112 3.80 -5.95 0.65
C VAL A 112 4.42 -7.33 0.43
N PRO A 113 5.18 -7.85 1.41
CA PRO A 113 5.71 -9.21 1.35
C PRO A 113 4.59 -10.23 1.33
N THR A 114 4.76 -11.28 0.54
CA THR A 114 3.72 -12.31 0.34
C THR A 114 4.21 -13.71 0.70
N SER A 115 3.26 -14.60 0.95
CA SER A 115 3.44 -16.00 1.28
C SER A 115 2.33 -16.83 0.62
N ALA A 116 2.44 -18.16 0.67
CA ALA A 116 1.38 -19.06 0.19
C ALA A 116 0.01 -18.87 0.88
N LYS A 117 -0.02 -18.22 2.06
CA LYS A 117 -1.25 -17.97 2.84
C LYS A 117 -1.81 -16.55 2.65
N GLY A 118 -1.22 -15.75 1.77
CA GLY A 118 -1.54 -14.33 1.60
C GLY A 118 -0.36 -13.43 1.98
N PHE A 119 -0.64 -12.16 2.31
CA PHE A 119 0.40 -11.18 2.64
C PHE A 119 0.85 -11.23 4.10
N LEU A 120 2.11 -10.87 4.35
CA LEU A 120 2.71 -10.80 5.68
C LEU A 120 2.49 -9.41 6.27
N ARG A 121 1.38 -9.24 7.00
CA ARG A 121 0.93 -7.93 7.51
C ARG A 121 2.00 -7.17 8.29
N ASP A 122 2.71 -7.84 9.19
CA ASP A 122 3.70 -7.21 10.08
C ASP A 122 4.98 -6.77 9.35
N ALA A 123 5.18 -7.25 8.10
CA ALA A 123 6.32 -6.91 7.27
C ALA A 123 5.99 -5.86 6.19
N VAL A 124 4.75 -5.36 6.14
CA VAL A 124 4.34 -4.33 5.19
C VAL A 124 5.02 -3.01 5.54
N LYS A 125 5.52 -2.31 4.52
CA LYS A 125 6.08 -0.96 4.65
C LYS A 125 5.31 0.02 3.80
N PHE A 126 4.97 1.16 4.37
CA PHE A 126 4.27 2.26 3.70
C PHE A 126 5.21 3.45 3.50
N PHE A 127 4.98 4.19 2.43
CA PHE A 127 5.83 5.30 2.01
C PHE A 127 4.97 6.46 1.47
N PRO A 128 5.36 7.72 1.70
CA PRO A 128 4.74 8.90 1.08
C PRO A 128 5.18 9.10 -0.39
N ARG A 129 5.76 8.07 -1.00
CA ARG A 129 6.33 8.04 -2.35
C ARG A 129 6.41 6.59 -2.83
N PRO A 130 6.62 6.34 -4.13
CA PRO A 130 7.01 5.01 -4.59
C PRO A 130 8.25 4.48 -3.84
N ALA A 131 8.25 3.17 -3.58
CA ALA A 131 9.44 2.49 -3.06
C ALA A 131 10.59 2.54 -4.06
N THR A 132 11.81 2.72 -3.57
CA THR A 132 13.05 2.68 -4.36
C THR A 132 13.46 1.25 -4.66
N ASN A 133 14.31 1.07 -5.67
CA ASN A 133 14.88 -0.25 -5.99
C ASN A 133 15.64 -0.83 -4.79
N VAL A 134 16.40 -0.02 -4.04
CA VAL A 134 17.14 -0.49 -2.85
C VAL A 134 16.20 -1.01 -1.76
N GLU A 135 15.08 -0.33 -1.52
CA GLU A 135 14.06 -0.77 -0.56
C GLU A 135 13.40 -2.09 -1.00
N ILE A 136 13.11 -2.24 -2.30
CA ILE A 136 12.59 -3.48 -2.90
C ILE A 136 13.60 -4.62 -2.73
N GLU A 137 14.86 -4.42 -3.13
CA GLU A 137 15.92 -5.43 -3.01
C GLU A 137 16.09 -5.90 -1.56
N THR A 138 16.05 -4.95 -0.62
CA THR A 138 16.21 -5.23 0.80
C THR A 138 15.04 -6.05 1.33
N ALA A 139 13.80 -5.68 0.97
CA ALA A 139 12.61 -6.44 1.37
C ALA A 139 12.65 -7.88 0.82
N LEU A 140 13.08 -8.04 -0.43
CA LEU A 140 13.14 -9.35 -1.08
C LEU A 140 14.21 -10.25 -0.48
N LYS A 141 15.40 -9.72 -0.19
CA LYS A 141 16.47 -10.46 0.50
C LYS A 141 16.04 -10.91 1.89
N ASN A 142 15.43 -10.02 2.67
CA ASN A 142 14.96 -10.35 4.01
C ASN A 142 13.89 -11.46 3.97
N LEU A 143 12.97 -11.38 3.01
CA LEU A 143 11.93 -12.39 2.84
C LEU A 143 12.52 -13.76 2.45
N ALA A 144 13.46 -13.78 1.50
CA ALA A 144 14.12 -15.01 1.09
C ALA A 144 14.96 -15.64 2.21
N GLN A 145 15.57 -14.83 3.08
CA GLN A 145 16.32 -15.33 4.23
C GLN A 145 15.40 -15.91 5.32
N GLY A 146 14.26 -15.25 5.59
CA GLY A 146 13.27 -15.74 6.55
C GLY A 146 12.52 -17.00 6.10
N ALA A 147 12.44 -17.26 4.80
CA ALA A 147 11.84 -18.49 4.25
C ALA A 147 12.77 -19.72 4.34
N ASN A 148 14.07 -19.51 4.55
CA ASN A 148 15.08 -20.58 4.67
C ASN A 148 15.40 -20.96 6.13
N GLN A 149 14.63 -20.43 7.08
CA GLN A 149 14.69 -20.76 8.51
C GLN A 149 13.49 -21.63 8.89
#